data_AF-A0A852UNK0-F1
#
_entry.id   AF-A0A852UNK0-F1
#
_cell.length_a   1.000
_cell.length_b   1.000
_cell.length_c   1.000
_cell.angle_alpha   90.00
_cell.angle_beta   90.00
_cell.angle_gamma   90.00
#
_symmetry.space_group_name_H-M   'P 1'
#
loop_
_entity.id
_entity.type
_entity.pdbx_description
1 polymer ?
#
loop_
_entity_poly.entity_id
_entity_poly.type
_entity_poly.pdbx_seq_one_letter_code
_entity_poly.pdbx_strand_id
1 'polypeptide(L)'
;MAEIIMLLYKGIAWIIQIYSILLIIYILMSWVPASRETKFGKMLEKIAEPYLGFFRKFIPPLGMIDISPIVGLFALSLISKGVYAIFVKILMFVQ
;
A
#
# COMPACT_ATOMS: atom_id res chain seq x y z
N MET A 1 6.44 -24.28 15.44
CA MET A 1 7.20 -23.08 15.01
C MET A 1 6.82 -22.65 13.59
N ALA A 2 6.84 -23.54 12.59
CA ALA A 2 6.42 -23.24 11.22
C ALA A 2 5.01 -22.64 11.11
N GLU A 3 4.01 -23.19 11.82
CA GLU A 3 2.63 -22.68 11.80
C GLU A 3 2.52 -21.21 12.24
N ILE A 4 3.28 -20.82 13.28
CA ILE A 4 3.32 -19.43 13.76
C ILE A 4 3.89 -18.52 12.66
N ILE A 5 4.95 -18.95 11.99
CA ILE A 5 5.56 -18.20 10.88
C ILE A 5 4.57 -18.04 9.72
N MET A 6 3.80 -19.09 9.40
CA MET A 6 2.74 -19.03 8.38
C MET A 6 1.65 -18.01 8.74
N LEU A 7 1.20 -18.00 10.00
CA LEU A 7 0.17 -17.06 10.46
C LEU A 7 0.66 -15.62 10.40
N LEU A 8 1.91 -15.36 10.80
CA LEU A 8 2.53 -14.04 10.72
C LEU A 8 2.63 -13.56 9.27
N TYR A 9 3.14 -14.40 8.37
CA TYR A 9 3.23 -14.07 6.94
C TYR A 9 1.86 -13.75 6.35
N LYS A 10 0.85 -14.59 6.62
CA LYS A 10 -0.53 -14.33 6.17
C LYS A 10 -1.03 -12.98 6.68
N GLY A 11 -0.90 -12.70 7.98
CA GLY A 11 -1.32 -11.43 8.55
C GLY A 11 -0.70 -10.22 7.85
N ILE A 12 0.63 -10.25 7.64
CA ILE A 12 1.35 -9.17 6.94
C ILE A 12 0.87 -9.05 5.48
N ALA A 13 0.73 -10.17 4.76
CA ALA A 13 0.28 -10.18 3.38
C ALA A 13 -1.14 -9.58 3.23
N TRP A 14 -2.05 -9.94 4.14
CA TRP A 14 -3.41 -9.40 4.18
C TRP A 14 -3.41 -7.89 4.45
N ILE A 15 -2.60 -7.41 5.40
CA ILE A 15 -2.48 -5.97 5.67
C ILE A 15 -1.99 -5.22 4.43
N ILE A 16 -0.94 -5.72 3.77
CA ILE A 16 -0.40 -5.11 2.55
C ILE A 16 -1.46 -5.09 1.44
N GLN A 17 -2.21 -6.18 1.26
CA GLN A 17 -3.26 -6.27 0.25
C GLN A 17 -4.40 -5.29 0.51
N ILE A 18 -4.93 -5.26 1.75
CA ILE A 18 -5.99 -4.32 2.14
C ILE A 18 -5.52 -2.88 1.95
N TYR A 19 -4.30 -2.56 2.38
CA TYR A 19 -3.75 -1.22 2.21
C TYR A 19 -3.59 -0.85 0.73
N SER A 20 -3.13 -1.78 -0.12
CA SER A 20 -3.05 -1.58 -1.57
C SER A 20 -4.42 -1.25 -2.18
N ILE A 21 -5.47 -1.98 -1.78
CA ILE A 21 -6.85 -1.72 -2.22
C ILE A 21 -7.33 -0.35 -1.75
N LEU A 22 -7.06 0.02 -0.49
CA LEU A 22 -7.42 1.35 0.04
C LEU A 22 -6.74 2.47 -0.75
N LEU A 23 -5.47 2.31 -1.11
CA LEU A 23 -4.76 3.27 -1.96
C LEU A 23 -5.41 3.37 -3.34
N ILE A 24 -5.78 2.25 -3.96
CA ILE A 24 -6.49 2.25 -5.25
C ILE A 24 -7.81 3.00 -5.16
N ILE A 25 -8.62 2.72 -4.12
CA ILE A 25 -9.90 3.42 -3.89
C ILE A 25 -9.65 4.92 -3.71
N TYR A 26 -8.66 5.29 -2.89
CA TYR A 26 -8.29 6.69 -2.67
C TYR A 26 -7.88 7.39 -3.98
N ILE A 27 -7.07 6.76 -4.81
CA ILE A 27 -6.64 7.31 -6.11
C ILE A 27 -7.86 7.59 -7.00
N LEU A 28 -8.74 6.60 -7.16
CA LEU A 28 -9.96 6.74 -7.98
C LEU A 28 -10.86 7.85 -7.43
N MET A 29 -11.03 7.92 -6.11
CA MET A 29 -11.80 8.99 -5.45
C MET A 29 -11.14 10.36 -5.55
N SER A 30 -9.81 10.43 -5.66
CA SER A 30 -9.08 11.70 -5.75
C SER A 30 -9.33 12.41 -7.09
N TRP A 31 -9.64 11.65 -8.15
CA TRP A 31 -9.92 12.19 -9.48
C TRP A 31 -11.31 12.82 -9.58
N VAL A 32 -12.24 12.46 -8.69
CA VAL A 32 -13.58 13.04 -8.64
C VAL A 32 -13.64 14.07 -7.49
N PRO A 33 -13.75 15.39 -7.78
CA PRO A 33 -13.72 16.43 -6.75
C PRO A 33 -14.78 16.24 -5.65
N ALA A 34 -16.01 15.86 -6.03
CA ALA A 34 -17.11 15.69 -5.09
C ALA A 34 -16.88 14.54 -4.08
N SER A 35 -16.16 13.48 -4.44
CA SER A 35 -15.91 12.35 -3.53
C SER A 35 -14.85 12.64 -2.48
N ARG A 36 -13.89 13.53 -2.78
CA ARG A 36 -12.83 13.93 -1.83
C ARG A 36 -13.41 14.61 -0.59
N GLU A 37 -14.43 15.44 -0.78
CA GLU A 37 -15.01 16.23 0.31
C GLU A 37 -15.89 15.42 1.27
N THR A 38 -16.24 14.18 0.90
CA THR A 38 -17.03 13.29 1.74
C THR A 38 -16.27 12.86 3.00
N LYS A 39 -16.99 12.50 4.06
CA LYS A 39 -16.38 11.95 5.30
C LYS A 39 -15.50 10.73 5.02
N PHE A 40 -15.92 9.88 4.09
CA PHE A 40 -15.16 8.69 3.67
C PHE A 40 -13.91 9.09 2.88
N GLY A 41 -14.01 10.04 1.95
CA GLY A 41 -12.86 10.59 1.20
C GLY A 41 -11.79 11.17 2.13
N LYS A 42 -12.18 12.02 3.08
CA LYS A 42 -11.27 12.61 4.09
C LYS A 42 -10.64 11.55 5.01
N MET A 43 -11.35 10.46 5.29
CA MET A 43 -10.79 9.34 6.06
C MET A 43 -9.71 8.62 5.25
N LEU A 44 -9.98 8.30 3.98
CA LEU A 44 -9.00 7.67 3.10
C LEU A 44 -7.78 8.55 2.88
N GLU A 45 -7.97 9.85 2.71
CA GLU A 45 -6.90 10.83 2.61
C GLU A 45 -5.96 10.76 3.82
N LYS A 46 -6.49 10.77 5.05
CA LYS A 46 -5.68 10.63 6.27
C LYS A 46 -4.86 9.33 6.33
N ILE A 47 -5.35 8.26 5.70
CA ILE A 47 -4.69 6.96 5.67
C ILE A 47 -3.64 6.89 4.54
N ALA A 48 -3.95 7.47 3.38
CA ALA A 48 -3.12 7.40 2.18
C ALA A 48 -2.01 8.45 2.16
N GLU A 49 -2.27 9.67 2.64
CA GLU A 49 -1.38 10.82 2.56
C GLU A 49 -0.01 10.62 3.23
N PRO A 50 0.12 10.02 4.43
CA PRO A 50 1.43 9.79 5.01
C PRO A 50 2.36 8.95 4.12
N TYR A 51 1.79 8.01 3.38
CA TYR A 51 2.52 7.15 2.45
C TYR A 51 2.72 7.82 1.09
N LEU A 52 1.65 8.29 0.44
CA LEU A 52 1.71 8.90 -0.89
C LEU A 52 2.45 10.24 -0.88
N GLY A 53 2.26 11.04 0.18
CA GLY A 53 2.97 12.29 0.40
C GLY A 53 4.48 12.11 0.51
N PHE A 54 4.98 10.96 0.95
CA PHE A 54 6.41 10.64 0.86
C PHE A 54 6.87 10.54 -0.60
N PHE A 55 6.13 9.83 -1.46
CA PHE A 55 6.48 9.71 -2.89
C PHE A 55 6.36 11.05 -3.62
N ARG A 56 5.37 11.88 -3.28
CA ARG A 56 5.21 13.22 -3.88
C ARG A 56 6.40 14.14 -3.67
N LYS A 57 7.20 13.93 -2.61
CA LYS A 57 8.45 14.68 -2.40
C LYS A 57 9.50 14.40 -3.46
N PHE A 58 9.50 13.18 -4.02
CA PHE A 58 10.45 12.75 -5.04
C PHE A 58 9.86 12.83 -6.45
N ILE A 59 8.55 12.63 -6.57
CA ILE A 59 7.82 12.56 -7.83
C ILE A 59 6.60 13.48 -7.71
N PRO A 60 6.77 14.80 -7.91
CA PRO A 60 5.69 15.75 -7.79
C PRO A 60 4.59 15.51 -8.84
N PRO A 61 3.35 15.93 -8.59
CA PRO A 61 2.26 15.85 -9.56
C PRO A 61 2.60 16.58 -10.87
N LEU A 62 2.18 16.02 -12.00
CA LEU A 62 2.32 16.62 -13.31
C LEU A 62 1.01 17.34 -13.66
N GLY A 63 0.95 18.65 -13.37
CA GLY A 63 -0.27 19.43 -13.50
C GLY A 63 -1.34 18.93 -12.53
N MET A 64 -2.48 18.43 -13.05
CA MET A 64 -3.54 17.84 -12.23
C MET A 64 -3.39 16.34 -11.98
N ILE A 65 -2.46 15.68 -12.66
CA ILE A 65 -2.29 14.23 -12.57
C ILE A 65 -1.20 13.89 -11.57
N ASP A 66 -1.60 13.24 -10.49
CA ASP A 66 -0.69 12.70 -9.50
C ASP A 66 -0.26 11.27 -9.89
N ILE A 67 0.99 11.12 -10.34
CA ILE A 67 1.60 9.83 -10.70
C ILE A 67 2.25 9.12 -9.49
N SER A 68 2.45 9.83 -8.37
CA SER A 68 3.03 9.28 -7.16
C SER A 68 2.31 8.03 -6.63
N PRO A 69 0.98 7.83 -6.81
CA PRO A 69 0.32 6.65 -6.31
C PRO A 69 0.63 5.38 -7.11
N ILE A 70 0.92 5.51 -8.41
CA ILE A 70 1.37 4.36 -9.22
C ILE A 70 2.71 3.85 -8.69
N VAL A 71 3.62 4.79 -8.40
CA VAL A 71 4.94 4.46 -7.84
C VAL A 71 4.82 3.92 -6.42
N GLY A 72 3.93 4.47 -5.60
CA GLY A 72 3.60 3.92 -4.28
C GLY A 72 3.10 2.48 -4.37
N LEU A 73 2.12 2.19 -5.23
CA LEU A 73 1.61 0.83 -5.43
C LEU A 73 2.70 -0.13 -5.94
N PHE A 74 3.57 0.34 -6.83
CA PHE A 74 4.70 -0.44 -7.30
C PHE A 74 5.70 -0.75 -6.17
N ALA A 75 6.05 0.24 -5.35
CA ALA A 75 6.91 0.06 -4.19
C ALA A 75 6.28 -0.94 -3.19
N LEU A 76 4.97 -0.83 -2.95
CA LEU A 76 4.25 -1.76 -2.08
C LEU A 76 4.24 -3.19 -2.63
N SER A 77 4.15 -3.36 -3.96
CA SER A 77 4.31 -4.66 -4.62
C SER A 77 5.72 -5.25 -4.40
N LEU A 78 6.77 -4.43 -4.51
CA LEU A 78 8.14 -4.87 -4.22
C LEU A 78 8.31 -5.26 -2.74
N ILE A 79 7.73 -4.49 -1.82
CA ILE A 79 7.72 -4.83 -0.38
C ILE A 79 7.04 -6.18 -0.16
N SER A 80 5.87 -6.42 -0.76
CA SER A 80 5.17 -7.70 -0.68
C SER A 80 6.02 -8.88 -1.14
N LYS A 81 6.70 -8.74 -2.29
CA LYS A 81 7.63 -9.75 -2.82
C LYS A 81 8.82 -9.98 -1.88
N GLY A 82 9.38 -8.92 -1.31
CA GLY A 82 10.47 -9.01 -0.33
C GLY A 82 10.06 -9.74 0.94
N VAL A 83 8.87 -9.43 1.48
CA VAL A 83 8.28 -10.13 2.63
C VAL A 83 8.12 -11.62 2.33
N TYR A 84 7.59 -11.98 1.16
CA TYR A 84 7.46 -13.37 0.74
C TYR A 84 8.82 -14.08 0.65
N ALA A 85 9.82 -13.45 0.05
CA ALA A 85 11.16 -14.03 -0.08
C ALA A 85 11.81 -14.31 1.28
N ILE A 86 11.69 -13.37 2.23
CA ILE A 86 12.17 -13.54 3.60
C ILE A 86 11.42 -14.68 4.30
N PHE A 87 10.09 -14.70 4.18
CA PHE A 87 9.25 -15.75 4.74
C PHE A 87 9.66 -17.14 4.24
N VAL A 88 9.85 -17.31 2.92
CA VAL A 88 10.29 -18.59 2.33
C VAL A 88 11.65 -19.01 2.88
N LYS A 89 12.61 -18.08 2.96
CA LYS A 89 13.95 -18.37 3.50
C LYS A 89 13.90 -18.81 4.96
N ILE A 90 13.10 -18.14 5.79
CA ILE A 90 12.93 -18.52 7.20
C ILE A 90 12.24 -19.88 7.31
N LEU A 91 11.20 -20.11 6.52
CA LEU A 91 10.46 -21.37 6.55
C LEU A 91 11.36 -22.56 6.19
N MET A 92 12.16 -22.43 5.14
CA MET A 92 13.14 -23.45 4.72
C MET A 92 14.23 -23.71 5.75
N PHE A 93 14.56 -22.75 6.61
CA PHE A 93 15.56 -22.92 7.68
C PHE A 93 14.99 -23.62 8.91
N VAL A 94 13.68 -23.49 9.16
CA VAL A 94 12.99 -24.03 10.35
C VAL A 94 12.42 -25.43 10.10
N GLN A 95 12.27 -25.82 8.83
CA GLN A 95 11.93 -27.18 8.40
C GLN A 95 13.18 -28.06 8.33
#